data_AF-A0A2W4L060-F1
#
_entry.id   AF-A0A2W4L060-F1
#
_cell.length_a   1.000
_cell.length_b   1.000
_cell.length_c   1.000
_cell.angle_alpha   90.00
_cell.angle_beta   90.00
_cell.angle_gamma   90.00
#
_symmetry.space_group_name_H-M   'P 1'
#
loop_
_entity.id
_entity.type
_entity.pdbx_description
1 polymer ?
#
loop_
_entity_poly.entity_id
_entity_poly.type
_entity_poly.pdbx_seq_one_letter_code
_entity_poly.pdbx_strand_id
1 'polypeptide(L)'
;MSVAENFFTYWYFHIPNFILAALIYTLIGRYLLGLLFSKKPEAVILRVFESITDPILKVVRFITPAVVPNGLVLVFAVAWLMAARMFWFLTCVAAGMSPSVGV
;
A
#
# COMPACT_ATOMS: atom_id res chain seq x y z
N MET A 1 28.22 -1.09 -12.96
CA MET A 1 27.53 -0.29 -11.92
C MET A 1 27.23 -1.20 -10.74
N SER A 2 27.59 -0.77 -9.53
CA SER A 2 27.32 -1.55 -8.31
C SER A 2 25.80 -1.63 -8.04
N VAL A 3 25.33 -2.69 -7.38
CA VAL A 3 23.92 -2.83 -6.96
C VAL A 3 23.49 -1.65 -6.09
N ALA A 4 24.38 -1.16 -5.23
CA ALA A 4 24.14 0.00 -4.39
C ALA A 4 23.96 1.29 -5.22
N GLU A 5 24.77 1.50 -6.25
CA GLU A 5 24.66 2.67 -7.13
C GLU A 5 23.34 2.68 -7.88
N ASN A 6 22.90 1.55 -8.45
CA ASN A 6 21.59 1.45 -9.10
C ASN A 6 20.44 1.74 -8.11
N PHE A 7 20.56 1.24 -6.87
CA PHE A 7 19.55 1.49 -5.85
C PHE A 7 19.45 2.97 -5.46
N PHE A 8 20.59 3.65 -5.30
CA PHE A 8 20.64 5.08 -4.98
C PHE A 8 20.34 5.97 -6.19
N THR A 9 20.53 5.53 -7.43
CA THR A 9 20.13 6.27 -8.63
C THR A 9 18.61 6.17 -8.88
N TYR A 10 18.02 4.98 -8.68
CA TYR A 10 16.59 4.73 -8.86
C TYR A 10 15.81 4.69 -7.53
N TRP A 11 16.31 5.33 -6.48
CA TRP A 11 15.69 5.30 -5.16
C TRP A 11 14.25 5.85 -5.19
N TYR A 12 14.01 6.86 -6.03
CA TYR A 12 12.68 7.43 -6.30
C TYR A 12 11.68 6.39 -6.84
N PHE A 13 12.16 5.34 -7.50
CA PHE A 13 11.30 4.27 -8.02
C PHE A 13 11.10 3.15 -6.98
N HIS A 14 12.17 2.79 -6.26
CA HIS A 14 12.15 1.68 -5.31
C HIS A 14 11.47 2.03 -3.99
N ILE A 15 11.80 3.17 -3.38
CA ILE A 15 11.28 3.54 -2.05
C ILE A 15 9.75 3.66 -2.06
N PRO A 16 9.11 4.39 -2.99
CA PRO A 16 7.65 4.47 -3.02
C PRO A 16 6.99 3.12 -3.27
N ASN A 17 7.57 2.28 -4.14
CA ASN A 17 7.06 0.93 -4.39
C ASN A 17 7.12 0.05 -3.13
N PHE A 18 8.20 0.14 -2.35
CA PHE A 18 8.31 -0.60 -1.09
C PHE A 18 7.35 -0.09 -0.03
N ILE A 19 7.15 1.23 0.07
CA ILE A 19 6.15 1.82 0.97
C ILE A 19 4.75 1.33 0.60
N LEU A 20 4.38 1.40 -0.69
CA LEU A 20 3.08 0.91 -1.17
C LEU A 20 2.90 -0.58 -0.91
N ALA A 21 3.94 -1.38 -1.15
CA ALA A 21 3.91 -2.81 -0.85
C ALA A 21 3.72 -3.08 0.66
N ALA A 22 4.46 -2.37 1.51
CA ALA A 22 4.33 -2.48 2.96
C ALA A 22 2.92 -2.09 3.44
N LEU A 23 2.31 -1.06 2.86
CA LEU A 23 0.93 -0.65 3.16
C LEU A 23 -0.10 -1.71 2.73
N ILE A 24 0.09 -2.35 1.58
CA ILE A 24 -0.78 -3.45 1.13
C ILE A 24 -0.67 -4.64 2.09
N TYR A 25 0.56 -5.05 2.44
CA TYR A 25 0.76 -6.19 3.36
C TYR A 25 0.26 -5.90 4.77
N THR A 26 0.37 -4.66 5.25
CA THR A 26 -0.21 -4.26 6.55
C THR A 26 -1.74 -4.24 6.52
N LEU A 27 -2.39 -3.81 5.43
CA LEU A 27 -3.85 -3.94 5.28
C LEU A 27 -4.30 -5.41 5.29
N ILE A 28 -3.59 -6.28 4.57
CA ILE A 28 -3.86 -7.73 4.58
C ILE A 28 -3.67 -8.29 6.00
N GLY A 29 -2.58 -7.91 6.67
CA GLY A 29 -2.32 -8.29 8.06
C GLY A 29 -3.44 -7.84 9.00
N ARG A 30 -3.93 -6.60 8.88
CA ARG A 30 -5.08 -6.11 9.65
C ARG A 30 -6.33 -6.96 9.41
N TYR A 31 -6.62 -7.31 8.15
CA TYR A 31 -7.78 -8.12 7.82
C TYR A 31 -7.71 -9.52 8.43
N LEU A 32 -6.56 -10.19 8.30
CA LEU A 32 -6.33 -11.51 8.87
C LEU A 32 -6.37 -11.47 10.41
N LEU A 33 -5.71 -10.49 11.03
CA LEU A 33 -5.76 -10.31 12.48
C LEU A 33 -7.17 -9.99 12.97
N GLY A 34 -7.93 -9.18 12.23
CA GLY A 34 -9.33 -8.90 12.53
C GLY A 34 -10.20 -10.17 12.50
N LEU A 35 -10.00 -11.05 11.52
CA LEU A 35 -10.70 -12.33 11.44
C LEU A 35 -10.32 -13.28 12.60
N LEU A 36 -9.02 -13.40 12.91
CA LEU A 36 -8.52 -14.34 13.92
C LEU A 36 -8.76 -13.86 15.36
N PHE A 37 -8.71 -12.55 15.60
CA PHE A 37 -8.75 -11.94 16.93
C PHE A 37 -10.01 -11.09 17.18
N SER A 38 -11.07 -11.24 16.35
CA SER A 38 -12.34 -10.49 16.43
C SER A 38 -12.98 -10.35 17.82
N LYS A 39 -12.58 -11.16 18.82
CA LYS A 39 -13.14 -11.17 20.17
C LYS A 39 -12.14 -10.85 21.30
N LYS A 40 -10.89 -10.48 20.99
CA LYS A 40 -9.88 -10.16 22.02
C LYS A 40 -9.52 -8.66 22.01
N PRO A 41 -10.04 -7.85 22.96
CA PRO A 41 -9.83 -6.39 22.99
C PRO A 41 -8.39 -5.93 23.34
N GLU A 42 -7.49 -6.87 23.68
CA GLU A 42 -6.13 -6.58 24.18
C GLU A 42 -5.01 -6.84 23.16
N ALA A 43 -5.35 -7.12 21.90
CA ALA A 43 -4.34 -7.32 20.86
C ALA A 43 -3.67 -5.97 20.49
N VAL A 44 -2.59 -5.61 21.18
CA VAL A 44 -1.77 -4.41 20.90
C VAL A 44 -1.32 -4.37 19.44
N ILE A 45 -1.00 -5.54 18.87
CA ILE A 45 -0.62 -5.68 17.46
C ILE A 45 -1.74 -5.18 16.55
N LEU A 46 -3.01 -5.53 16.82
CA LEU A 46 -4.14 -5.06 16.01
C LEU A 46 -4.21 -3.53 16.04
N ARG A 47 -4.07 -2.89 17.20
CA ARG A 47 -4.12 -1.42 17.32
C ARG A 47 -3.02 -0.71 16.53
N VAL A 48 -1.81 -1.27 16.48
CA VAL A 48 -0.71 -0.71 15.67
C VAL A 48 -1.04 -0.79 14.19
N PHE A 49 -1.55 -1.94 13.73
CA PHE A 49 -1.97 -2.12 12.35
C PHE A 49 -3.13 -1.18 12.00
N GLU A 50 -4.10 -1.00 12.90
CA GLU A 50 -5.20 -0.06 12.76
C GLU A 50 -4.69 1.38 12.62
N SER A 51 -3.78 1.81 13.48
CA SER A 51 -3.19 3.16 13.45
C SER A 51 -2.51 3.48 12.10
N ILE A 52 -1.78 2.52 11.52
CA ILE A 52 -1.10 2.70 10.22
C ILE A 52 -2.10 2.73 9.07
N THR A 53 -3.15 1.91 9.13
CA THR A 53 -4.07 1.70 8.01
C THR A 53 -5.29 2.61 8.02
N ASP A 54 -5.71 3.11 9.18
CA ASP A 54 -6.82 4.08 9.33
C ASP A 54 -6.68 5.34 8.47
N PRO A 55 -5.52 6.03 8.39
CA PRO A 55 -5.39 7.18 7.50
C PRO A 55 -5.57 6.79 6.03
N ILE A 56 -5.06 5.64 5.61
CA ILE A 56 -5.26 5.12 4.25
C ILE A 56 -6.74 4.83 3.99
N LEU A 57 -7.42 4.16 4.92
CA LEU A 57 -8.85 3.87 4.82
C LEU A 57 -9.69 5.15 4.75
N LYS A 58 -9.31 6.22 5.46
CA LYS A 58 -9.99 7.53 5.35
C LYS A 58 -9.85 8.14 3.96
N VAL A 59 -8.65 8.11 3.38
CA VAL A 59 -8.41 8.59 2.00
C VAL A 59 -9.23 7.76 1.01
N VAL A 60 -9.23 6.43 1.17
CA VAL A 60 -10.01 5.54 0.30
C VAL A 60 -11.51 5.77 0.48
N ARG A 61 -11.98 6.04 1.70
CA ARG A 61 -13.39 6.36 2.00
C ARG A 61 -13.83 7.71 1.43
N PHE A 62 -12.91 8.64 1.22
CA PHE A 62 -13.21 9.89 0.52
C PHE A 62 -13.50 9.65 -0.97
N ILE A 63 -12.80 8.69 -1.59
CA ILE A 63 -12.97 8.33 -3.00
C ILE A 63 -14.11 7.30 -3.20
N THR A 64 -14.30 6.41 -2.22
CA THR A 64 -15.25 5.29 -2.28
C THR A 64 -16.62 5.70 -1.72
N PRO A 65 -17.73 5.49 -2.46
CA PRO A 65 -19.07 5.90 -2.01
C PRO A 65 -19.48 5.31 -0.65
N ALA A 66 -20.29 6.06 0.11
CA ALA A 66 -20.74 5.66 1.44
C ALA A 66 -21.59 4.36 1.47
N VAL A 67 -22.10 3.92 0.32
CA VAL A 67 -22.86 2.67 0.16
C VAL A 67 -22.01 1.43 0.46
N VAL A 68 -20.69 1.54 0.40
CA VAL A 68 -19.77 0.41 0.61
C VAL A 68 -19.61 0.11 2.12
N PRO A 69 -19.79 -1.14 2.59
CA PRO A 69 -19.58 -1.50 3.99
C PRO A 69 -18.11 -1.38 4.42
N ASN A 70 -17.85 -1.08 5.70
CA ASN A 70 -16.48 -0.86 6.22
C ASN A 70 -15.52 -2.03 5.97
N GLY A 71 -15.99 -3.27 6.07
CA GLY A 71 -15.16 -4.44 5.74
C GLY A 71 -14.77 -4.50 4.26
N LEU A 72 -15.67 -4.09 3.37
CA LEU A 72 -15.44 -4.06 1.92
C LEU A 72 -14.53 -2.89 1.52
N VAL A 73 -14.58 -1.76 2.24
CA VAL A 73 -13.67 -0.63 2.04
C VAL A 73 -12.21 -1.06 2.18
N LEU A 74 -11.91 -2.04 3.04
CA LEU A 74 -10.55 -2.54 3.21
C LEU A 74 -10.04 -3.26 1.95
N VAL A 75 -10.90 -4.02 1.27
CA VAL A 75 -10.57 -4.63 -0.03
C VAL A 75 -10.40 -3.57 -1.11
N PHE A 76 -11.29 -2.57 -1.13
CA PHE A 76 -11.15 -1.43 -2.04
C PHE A 76 -9.87 -0.63 -1.77
N ALA A 77 -9.42 -0.52 -0.52
CA ALA A 77 -8.17 0.15 -0.19
C ALA A 77 -6.96 -0.56 -0.78
N VAL A 78 -6.95 -1.89 -0.76
CA VAL A 78 -5.93 -2.68 -1.46
C VAL A 78 -5.99 -2.42 -2.96
N ALA A 79 -7.19 -2.41 -3.55
CA ALA A 79 -7.35 -2.11 -4.98
C ALA A 79 -6.86 -0.71 -5.36
N TRP A 80 -7.18 0.32 -4.55
CA TRP A 80 -6.71 1.68 -4.74
C TRP A 80 -5.20 1.83 -4.55
N LEU A 81 -4.60 1.12 -3.60
CA LEU A 81 -3.13 1.10 -3.46
C LEU A 81 -2.45 0.42 -4.65
N MET A 82 -3.05 -0.65 -5.18
CA MET A 82 -2.56 -1.29 -6.41
C MET A 82 -2.71 -0.35 -7.62
N ALA A 83 -3.81 0.38 -7.72
CA ALA A 83 -3.99 1.42 -8.73
C ALA A 83 -2.97 2.56 -8.56
N ALA A 84 -2.73 3.03 -7.33
CA ALA A 84 -1.71 4.03 -7.02
C ALA A 84 -0.30 3.54 -7.37
N ARG A 85 -0.02 2.26 -7.14
CA ARG A 85 1.23 1.61 -7.53
C ARG A 85 1.40 1.58 -9.05
N MET A 86 0.35 1.19 -9.77
CA MET A 86 0.35 1.20 -11.23
C MET A 86 0.49 2.62 -11.78
N PHE A 87 -0.22 3.59 -11.19
CA PHE A 87 -0.13 5.00 -11.55
C PHE A 87 1.29 5.53 -11.35
N TRP A 88 1.90 5.26 -10.19
CA TRP A 88 3.29 5.64 -9.92
C TRP A 88 4.24 5.02 -10.96
N PHE A 89 4.09 3.72 -11.23
CA PHE A 89 4.86 3.03 -12.26
C PHE A 89 4.72 3.68 -13.64
N LEU A 90 3.48 3.94 -14.09
CA LEU A 90 3.20 4.61 -15.36
C LEU A 90 3.77 6.03 -15.39
N THR A 91 3.69 6.79 -14.31
CA THR A 91 4.27 8.14 -14.25
C THR A 91 5.79 8.12 -14.36
N CYS A 92 6.46 7.15 -13.71
CA CYS A 92 7.91 6.99 -13.84
C CYS A 92 8.31 6.58 -15.27
N VAL A 93 7.53 5.68 -15.91
CA VAL A 93 7.75 5.28 -17.31
C VAL A 93 7.51 6.46 -18.27
N ALA A 94 6.41 7.18 -18.11
CA ALA A 94 6.06 8.33 -18.94
C ALA A 94 7.05 9.49 -18.79
N ALA A 95 7.63 9.67 -17.60
CA ALA A 95 8.68 10.65 -17.34
C ALA A 95 10.07 10.22 -17.88
N GLY A 96 10.18 9.09 -18.59
CA GLY A 96 11.46 8.60 -19.12
C GLY A 96 12.43 8.11 -18.03
N MET A 97 11.96 7.99 -16.79
CA MET A 97 12.70 7.46 -15.63
C MET A 97 12.53 5.94 -15.48
N SER A 98 12.05 5.25 -16.52
CA SER A 98 12.15 3.80 -16.56
C SER A 98 13.63 3.43 -16.64
N PRO A 99 14.15 2.55 -15.75
CA PRO A 99 15.38 1.84 -16.06
C PRO A 99 15.11 1.15 -17.39
N SER A 100 15.75 1.62 -18.46
CA SER A 100 15.86 0.80 -19.66
C SER A 100 16.53 -0.47 -19.19
N VAL A 101 15.76 -1.55 -19.07
CA VAL A 101 16.32 -2.90 -19.09
C VAL A 101 16.82 -3.02 -20.53
N GLY A 102 18.04 -2.52 -20.74
CA GLY A 102 18.72 -2.63 -22.02
C GLY A 102 18.73 -4.09 -22.40
N VAL A 103 18.16 -4.38 -23.57
CA VAL A 103 18.58 -5.52 -24.37
C VAL A 103 19.89 -5.14 -25.04
#